data_AF-A0A5R9L1E6-F1
#
_entry.id   AF-A0A5R9L1E6-F1
#
_cell.length_a   1.000
_cell.length_b   1.000
_cell.length_c   1.000
_cell.angle_alpha   90.00
_cell.angle_beta   90.00
_cell.angle_gamma   90.00
#
_symmetry.space_group_name_H-M   'P 1'
#
loop_
_entity.id
_entity.type
_entity.pdbx_description
1 polymer ?
#
loop_
_entity_poly.entity_id
_entity_poly.type
_entity_poly.pdbx_seq_one_letter_code
_entity_poly.pdbx_strand_id
1 'polypeptide(L)'
;MKKENRLVIKLLDALAAKHSNMSFVYGFHEWANQHVIEVTPKECFEDDQYVLDEAFATKQFVSKFPYQGILFLSEDPYIKVENPIYDSTKRIKKIKTSKRSAAPGIFQPTPARSAAK
;
A
#
# COMPACT_ATOMS: atom_id res chain seq x y z
N MET A 1 1.16 17.20 -14.85
CA MET A 1 0.61 15.88 -14.51
C MET A 1 -0.75 15.75 -15.18
N LYS A 2 -0.96 14.70 -16.00
CA LYS A 2 -2.20 14.54 -16.77
C LYS A 2 -3.41 14.23 -15.86
N LYS A 3 -4.64 14.48 -16.31
CA LYS A 3 -5.86 14.36 -15.47
C LYS A 3 -6.13 12.92 -15.05
N GLU A 4 -5.87 11.98 -15.96
CA GLU A 4 -5.92 10.53 -15.80
C GLU A 4 -5.00 10.06 -14.67
N ASN A 5 -3.72 10.49 -14.66
CA ASN A 5 -2.76 10.13 -13.61
C ASN A 5 -3.27 10.54 -12.23
N ARG A 6 -3.91 11.71 -12.15
CA ARG A 6 -4.48 12.22 -10.90
C ARG A 6 -5.67 11.39 -10.42
N LEU A 7 -6.44 10.83 -11.35
CA LEU A 7 -7.55 9.95 -11.02
C LEU A 7 -7.05 8.58 -10.55
N VAL A 8 -6.08 7.99 -11.26
CA VAL A 8 -5.43 6.72 -10.86
C VAL A 8 -4.87 6.83 -9.45
N ILE A 9 -4.12 7.88 -9.16
CA ILE A 9 -3.55 8.10 -7.82
C ILE A 9 -4.63 8.19 -6.73
N LYS A 10 -5.78 8.82 -7.02
CA LYS A 10 -6.89 8.87 -6.06
C LYS A 10 -7.52 7.51 -5.81
N LEU A 11 -7.65 6.69 -6.86
CA LEU A 11 -8.14 5.32 -6.73
C LEU A 11 -7.18 4.47 -5.90
N LEU A 12 -5.87 4.60 -6.16
CA LEU A 12 -4.83 3.91 -5.40
C LEU A 12 -4.76 4.36 -3.94
N ASP A 13 -4.92 5.66 -3.65
CA ASP A 13 -5.01 6.16 -2.28
C ASP A 13 -6.22 5.55 -1.54
N ALA A 14 -7.35 5.33 -2.23
CA ALA A 14 -8.53 4.69 -1.65
C ALA A 14 -8.31 3.17 -1.44
N LEU A 15 -7.68 2.49 -2.39
CA LEU A 15 -7.31 1.07 -2.28
C LEU A 15 -6.33 0.85 -1.13
N ALA A 16 -5.27 1.65 -1.04
CA ALA A 16 -4.29 1.59 0.06
C ALA A 16 -4.90 1.87 1.44
N ALA A 17 -5.96 2.70 1.51
CA ALA A 17 -6.67 2.94 2.75
C ALA A 17 -7.52 1.74 3.21
N LYS A 18 -8.09 0.98 2.26
CA LYS A 18 -8.84 -0.25 2.56
C LYS A 18 -7.91 -1.42 2.86
N HIS A 19 -6.85 -1.57 2.07
CA HIS A 19 -5.90 -2.67 2.09
C HIS A 19 -4.57 -2.22 2.67
N SER A 20 -4.55 -1.97 3.98
CA SER A 20 -3.40 -1.37 4.69
C SER A 20 -2.11 -2.21 4.68
N ASN A 21 -2.25 -3.50 4.39
CA ASN A 21 -1.17 -4.47 4.21
C ASN A 21 -0.61 -4.50 2.79
N MET A 22 -1.15 -3.70 1.87
CA MET A 22 -0.70 -3.62 0.49
C MET A 22 0.05 -2.32 0.18
N SER A 23 1.01 -2.43 -0.73
CA SER A 23 1.72 -1.34 -1.37
C SER A 23 1.43 -1.31 -2.85
N PHE A 24 1.29 -0.08 -3.35
CA PHE A 24 0.92 0.23 -4.71
C PHE A 24 1.96 1.16 -5.31
N VAL A 25 2.53 0.74 -6.43
CA VAL A 25 3.48 1.52 -7.22
C VAL A 25 2.87 1.73 -8.59
N TYR A 26 2.83 2.98 -9.06
CA TYR A 26 2.14 3.34 -10.30
C TYR A 26 3.08 4.03 -11.27
N GLY A 27 3.02 3.60 -12.53
CA GLY A 27 3.67 4.24 -13.67
C GLY A 27 2.75 4.32 -14.89
N PHE A 28 3.19 5.12 -15.86
CA PHE A 28 2.51 5.23 -17.14
C PHE A 28 3.47 4.85 -18.25
N HIS A 29 3.09 3.86 -19.05
CA HIS A 29 3.87 3.41 -20.19
C HIS A 29 3.40 4.16 -21.43
N GLU A 30 4.18 5.16 -21.87
CA GLU A 30 3.77 6.06 -22.95
C GLU A 30 3.56 5.34 -24.29
N TRP A 31 4.44 4.40 -24.63
CA TRP A 31 4.36 3.64 -25.88
C TRP A 31 3.10 2.76 -25.95
N ALA A 32 2.75 2.06 -24.87
CA ALA A 32 1.54 1.24 -24.81
C ALA A 32 0.27 2.04 -24.48
N ASN A 33 0.38 3.35 -24.20
CA ASN A 33 -0.71 4.20 -23.70
C ASN A 33 -1.47 3.55 -22.53
N GLN A 34 -0.71 2.96 -21.60
CA GLN A 34 -1.23 2.09 -20.55
C GLN A 34 -0.74 2.52 -19.17
N HIS A 35 -1.67 2.55 -18.22
CA HIS A 35 -1.40 2.74 -16.81
C HIS A 35 -1.03 1.39 -16.19
N VAL A 36 0.13 1.31 -15.56
CA VAL A 36 0.66 0.08 -14.96
C VAL A 36 0.77 0.29 -13.46
N ILE A 37 0.20 -0.63 -12.70
CA ILE A 37 0.14 -0.59 -11.23
C ILE A 37 0.71 -1.90 -10.73
N GLU A 38 1.82 -1.81 -10.01
CA GLU A 38 2.38 -2.91 -9.25
C GLU A 38 1.76 -2.94 -7.85
N VAL A 39 1.36 -4.13 -7.45
CA VAL A 39 0.72 -4.44 -6.18
C VAL A 39 1.56 -5.47 -5.45
N THR A 40 1.85 -5.18 -4.18
CA THR A 40 2.66 -6.02 -3.29
C THR A 40 2.02 -6.03 -1.90
N PRO A 41 2.01 -7.13 -1.14
CA PRO A 41 2.52 -8.47 -1.47
C PRO A 41 1.54 -9.27 -2.37
N LYS A 42 2.06 -10.24 -3.13
CA LYS A 42 1.25 -11.10 -4.02
C LYS A 42 0.18 -11.89 -3.30
N GLU A 43 0.42 -12.29 -2.05
CA GLU A 43 -0.53 -13.07 -1.25
C GLU A 43 -1.88 -12.38 -1.09
N CYS A 44 -1.89 -11.06 -1.08
CA CYS A 44 -3.11 -10.29 -0.94
C CYS A 44 -3.73 -9.93 -2.30
N PHE A 45 -3.00 -10.10 -3.40
CA PHE A 45 -3.49 -9.86 -4.76
C PHE A 45 -4.59 -10.86 -5.17
N GLU A 46 -4.59 -12.04 -4.57
CA GLU A 46 -5.59 -13.10 -4.79
C GLU A 46 -6.78 -13.02 -3.81
N ASP A 47 -6.82 -12.01 -2.92
CA ASP A 47 -7.95 -11.82 -2.01
C ASP A 47 -9.20 -11.37 -2.79
N ASP A 48 -10.29 -12.12 -2.66
CA ASP A 48 -11.58 -11.83 -3.28
C ASP A 48 -12.04 -10.38 -3.04
N GLN A 49 -11.79 -9.83 -1.85
CA GLN A 49 -12.16 -8.46 -1.52
C GLN A 49 -11.36 -7.45 -2.35
N TYR A 50 -10.07 -7.70 -2.51
CA TYR A 50 -9.20 -6.87 -3.31
C TYR A 50 -9.55 -6.96 -4.80
N VAL A 51 -9.81 -8.17 -5.32
CA VAL A 51 -10.21 -8.38 -6.72
C VAL A 51 -11.49 -7.60 -7.06
N LEU A 52 -12.47 -7.58 -6.16
CA LEU A 52 -13.70 -6.80 -6.34
C LEU A 52 -13.43 -5.29 -6.32
N ASP A 53 -12.60 -4.82 -5.39
CA ASP A 53 -12.22 -3.41 -5.30
C ASP A 53 -11.40 -2.96 -6.52
N GLU A 54 -10.50 -3.80 -7.03
CA GLU A 54 -9.74 -3.59 -8.26
C GLU A 54 -10.69 -3.49 -9.46
N ALA A 55 -11.63 -4.43 -9.60
CA ALA A 55 -12.62 -4.41 -10.67
C ALA A 55 -13.45 -3.12 -10.64
N PHE A 56 -13.82 -2.65 -9.44
CA PHE A 56 -14.53 -1.39 -9.27
C PHE A 56 -13.67 -0.18 -9.68
N ALA A 57 -12.42 -0.13 -9.22
CA ALA A 57 -11.48 0.93 -9.57
C ALA A 57 -11.23 0.98 -11.09
N THR A 58 -11.04 -0.19 -11.71
CA THR A 58 -10.87 -0.35 -13.16
C THR A 58 -12.09 0.15 -13.92
N LYS A 59 -13.30 -0.29 -13.53
CA LYS A 59 -14.55 0.18 -14.14
C LYS A 59 -14.70 1.70 -14.02
N GLN A 60 -14.37 2.26 -12.86
CA GLN A 60 -14.44 3.70 -12.64
C GLN A 60 -13.45 4.47 -13.51
N PHE A 61 -12.25 3.93 -13.73
CA PHE A 61 -11.25 4.51 -14.64
C PHE A 61 -11.71 4.44 -16.09
N VAL A 62 -12.07 3.25 -16.58
CA VAL A 62 -12.48 3.02 -17.98
C VAL A 62 -13.71 3.84 -18.36
N SER A 63 -14.67 4.03 -17.43
CA SER A 63 -15.84 4.88 -17.70
C SER A 63 -15.50 6.34 -18.00
N LYS A 64 -14.34 6.83 -17.54
CA LYS A 64 -13.87 8.20 -17.77
C LYS A 64 -12.84 8.30 -18.89
N PHE A 65 -12.04 7.24 -19.06
CA PHE A 65 -10.94 7.18 -20.02
C PHE A 65 -11.01 5.88 -20.83
N PRO A 66 -12.01 5.71 -21.72
CA PRO A 66 -12.27 4.45 -22.42
C PRO A 66 -11.17 4.05 -23.42
N TYR A 67 -10.32 5.00 -23.82
CA TYR A 67 -9.23 4.78 -24.78
C TYR A 67 -7.85 4.54 -24.13
N GLN A 68 -7.80 4.45 -22.80
CA GLN A 68 -6.58 4.16 -22.04
C GLN A 68 -6.73 2.85 -21.29
N GLY A 69 -5.68 2.03 -21.30
CA GLY A 69 -5.63 0.79 -20.52
C GLY A 69 -5.17 1.04 -19.09
N ILE A 70 -5.70 0.29 -18.14
CA ILE A 70 -5.18 0.19 -16.77
C ILE A 70 -4.91 -1.28 -16.47
N LEU A 71 -3.74 -1.56 -15.89
CA LEU A 71 -3.26 -2.90 -15.63
C LEU A 71 -2.70 -2.98 -14.22
N PHE A 72 -3.21 -3.93 -13.45
CA PHE A 72 -2.72 -4.29 -12.12
C PHE A 72 -1.89 -5.56 -12.24
N LEU A 73 -0.72 -5.56 -11.60
CA LEU A 73 0.26 -6.64 -11.65
C LEU A 73 0.76 -6.91 -10.24
N SER A 74 1.02 -8.18 -9.93
CA SER A 74 1.76 -8.56 -8.73
C SER A 74 2.93 -9.46 -9.13
N GLU A 75 4.12 -9.11 -8.65
CA GLU A 75 5.35 -9.90 -8.82
C GLU A 75 5.63 -10.43 -10.25
N ASP A 76 5.38 -9.59 -11.27
CA ASP A 76 5.69 -9.95 -12.66
C ASP A 76 7.20 -9.73 -12.94
N PRO A 77 7.94 -10.74 -13.44
CA PRO A 77 9.37 -10.61 -13.72
C PRO A 77 9.66 -9.80 -15.00
N TYR A 78 8.70 -9.67 -15.91
CA TYR A 78 8.86 -9.05 -17.23
C TYR A 78 8.33 -7.62 -17.29
N ILE A 79 7.24 -7.34 -16.58
CA ILE A 79 6.60 -6.03 -16.60
C ILE A 79 6.82 -5.36 -15.25
N LYS A 80 7.63 -4.29 -15.25
CA LYS A 80 7.89 -3.49 -14.06
C LYS A 80 7.67 -2.01 -14.30
N VAL A 81 7.30 -1.31 -13.22
CA VAL A 81 7.22 0.14 -13.18
C VAL A 81 8.62 0.72 -13.00
N GLU A 82 9.33 0.93 -14.12
CA GLU A 82 10.71 1.48 -14.09
C GLU A 82 10.76 2.92 -13.58
N ASN A 83 9.77 3.74 -13.95
CA ASN A 83 9.69 5.17 -13.57
C ASN A 83 8.37 5.45 -12.81
N PRO A 84 8.33 5.18 -11.49
CA PRO A 84 7.11 5.33 -10.73
C PRO A 84 6.71 6.79 -10.56
N ILE A 85 5.50 7.11 -11.00
CA ILE A 85 4.83 8.40 -10.81
C ILE A 85 4.23 8.51 -9.40
N TYR A 86 3.86 7.38 -8.80
CA TYR A 86 3.33 7.30 -7.46
C TYR A 86 3.78 6.02 -6.76
N ASP A 87 3.95 6.12 -5.45
CA ASP A 87 4.37 5.03 -4.57
C ASP A 87 3.73 5.25 -3.19
N SER A 88 2.88 4.32 -2.77
CA SER A 88 2.17 4.42 -1.50
C SER A 88 3.08 4.20 -0.28
N THR A 89 4.18 3.45 -0.43
CA THR A 89 5.10 3.12 0.68
C THR A 89 5.85 4.33 1.21
N LYS A 90 6.17 5.29 0.32
CA LYS A 90 6.88 6.53 0.67
C LYS A 90 6.06 7.45 1.59
N ARG A 91 4.74 7.26 1.67
CA ARG A 91 3.88 8.01 2.59
C ARG A 91 3.91 7.47 4.02
N ILE A 92 4.20 6.18 4.21
CA ILE A 92 4.19 5.53 5.53
C ILE A 92 5.34 6.06 6.43
N LYS A 93 6.46 6.51 5.85
CA LYS A 93 7.62 7.05 6.59
C LYS A 93 7.37 8.38 7.34
N LYS A 94 6.18 9.00 7.23
CA LYS A 94 5.84 10.25 7.95
C LYS A 94 4.95 10.06 9.17
N ILE A 95 4.62 8.84 9.59
CA ILE A 95 4.12 8.62 10.95
C ILE A 95 5.35 8.46 11.85
N LYS A 96 5.96 9.60 12.22
CA LYS A 96 6.97 9.67 13.26
C LYS A 96 6.38 9.02 14.52
N THR A 97 7.00 7.93 14.93
CA THR A 97 7.16 7.48 16.32
C THR A 97 6.84 8.60 17.32
N SER A 98 5.62 8.58 17.86
CA SER A 98 5.37 9.15 19.18
C SER A 98 6.23 8.35 20.15
N LYS A 99 7.28 9.00 20.68
CA LYS A 99 8.15 8.46 21.72
C LYS A 99 7.27 7.93 22.85
N ARG A 100 7.15 6.60 22.99
CA ARG A 100 6.97 6.01 24.31
C ARG A 100 8.26 6.29 25.08
N SER A 101 8.24 7.33 25.90
CA SER A 101 9.25 7.56 26.92
C SER A 101 9.28 6.36 27.85
N ALA A 102 10.24 5.47 27.65
CA ALA A 102 10.59 4.45 28.62
C ALA A 102 11.19 5.16 29.85
N ALA A 103 10.46 5.16 30.96
CA ALA A 103 11.08 5.33 32.27
C ALA A 103 11.55 3.94 32.75
N PRO A 104 12.82 3.78 33.17
CA PRO A 104 13.27 2.55 33.79
C PRO A 104 12.75 2.50 35.23
N GLY A 105 11.59 1.86 35.43
CA GLY A 105 11.11 1.49 36.76
C GLY A 105 11.97 0.34 37.29
N ILE A 106 12.89 0.67 38.19
CA ILE A 106 13.72 -0.27 38.94
C ILE A 106 12.80 -1.25 39.69
N PHE A 107 12.83 -2.52 39.29
CA PHE A 107 12.20 -3.62 40.01
C PHE A 107 13.09 -3.95 41.22
N GLN A 108 12.71 -3.50 42.41
CA GLN A 108 13.34 -3.98 43.65
C GLN A 108 12.73 -5.33 44.01
N PRO A 109 13.51 -6.42 44.10
CA PRO A 109 13.03 -7.66 44.70
C PRO A 109 12.99 -7.49 46.23
N THR A 110 11.80 -7.62 46.83
CA THR A 110 11.66 -7.77 48.27
C THR A 110 12.09 -9.20 48.67
N PRO A 111 13.01 -9.37 49.65
CA PRO A 111 13.35 -10.69 50.14
C PRO A 111 12.24 -11.23 51.05
N ALA A 112 11.74 -12.42 50.71
CA ALA A 112 10.93 -13.24 51.60
C ALA A 112 11.74 -13.62 52.84
N ARG A 113 11.26 -13.29 54.03
CA ARG A 113 11.79 -13.83 55.28
C ARG A 113 10.75 -14.76 55.91
N SER A 114 10.95 -16.04 55.62
CA SER A 114 10.47 -17.15 56.43
C SER A 114 11.02 -17.03 57.86
N ALA A 115 10.14 -17.15 58.85
CA ALA A 115 10.51 -17.64 60.17
C ALA A 115 9.34 -18.46 60.72
N ALA A 116 9.48 -19.77 60.60
CA ALA A 116 8.76 -20.74 61.40
C ALA A 116 9.41 -20.81 62.79
N LYS A 117 8.61 -20.72 63.86
CA LYS A 117 8.58 -21.64 64.99
C LYS A 117 7.42 -21.32 65.91
#